data_AF-A0A6A4UNW9-F1
#
_entry.id   AF-A0A6A4UNW9-F1
#
_cell.length_a   1.000
_cell.length_b   1.000
_cell.length_c   1.000
_cell.angle_alpha   90.00
_cell.angle_beta   90.00
_cell.angle_gamma   90.00
#
_symmetry.space_group_name_H-M   'P 1'
#
loop_
_entity.id
_entity.type
_entity.pdbx_description
1 polymer ?
#
loop_
_entity_poly.entity_id
_entity_poly.type
_entity_poly.pdbx_seq_one_letter_code
_entity_poly.pdbx_strand_id
1 'polypeptide(L)'
;MSEMLGNQYFMARNYSAAQKEFEEVLLKYPDNRPAKKKLVVCYTQTRRLKESFAYFLDIIKTDIEFIVKTDTIRDDCPCAELIEKLEPRSTNYLDTFDYNLTLGIIWLYCDILQSKHYFTKLKKMEPSNLDIEAVCVEIDNYLLKVV
;
A
#
# COMPACT_ATOMS: atom_id res chain seq x y z
N MET A 1 16.50 -15.15 -10.91
CA MET A 1 15.88 -14.01 -10.21
C MET A 1 15.25 -14.51 -8.93
N SER A 2 15.42 -13.75 -7.85
CA SER A 2 15.22 -14.20 -6.47
C SER A 2 14.71 -13.06 -5.59
N GLU A 3 13.90 -13.38 -4.59
CA GLU A 3 13.37 -12.43 -3.61
C GLU A 3 14.44 -11.52 -2.98
N MET A 4 15.64 -12.05 -2.76
CA MET A 4 16.78 -11.29 -2.23
C MET A 4 17.18 -10.11 -3.13
N LEU A 5 17.18 -10.29 -4.46
CA LEU A 5 17.51 -9.24 -5.41
C LEU A 5 16.40 -8.19 -5.46
N GLY A 6 15.13 -8.62 -5.44
CA GLY A 6 13.99 -7.71 -5.32
C GLY A 6 14.09 -6.85 -4.05
N ASN A 7 14.45 -7.45 -2.93
CA ASN A 7 14.68 -6.73 -1.67
C ASN A 7 15.81 -5.70 -1.79
N GLN A 8 16.93 -6.03 -2.44
CA GLN A 8 18.02 -5.07 -2.67
C GLN A 8 17.58 -3.87 -3.51
N TYR A 9 16.86 -4.10 -4.61
CA TYR A 9 16.31 -3.00 -5.40
C TYR A 9 15.29 -2.17 -4.62
N PHE A 10 14.46 -2.81 -3.79
CA PHE A 10 13.48 -2.12 -2.96
C PHE A 10 14.15 -1.19 -1.93
N MET A 11 15.17 -1.69 -1.24
CA MET A 11 15.98 -0.89 -0.32
C MET A 11 16.68 0.28 -1.04
N ALA A 12 17.16 0.06 -2.26
CA ALA A 12 17.75 1.08 -3.11
C ALA A 12 16.73 2.05 -3.76
N ARG A 13 15.43 1.95 -3.41
CA ARG A 13 14.32 2.74 -3.99
C ARG A 13 14.16 2.58 -5.50
N ASN A 14 14.74 1.53 -6.07
CA ASN A 14 14.58 1.18 -7.47
C ASN A 14 13.32 0.33 -7.64
N TYR A 15 12.16 0.96 -7.50
CA TYR A 15 10.87 0.29 -7.49
C TYR A 15 10.56 -0.44 -8.80
N SER A 16 11.03 0.06 -9.94
CA SER A 16 10.82 -0.60 -11.23
C SER A 16 11.59 -1.92 -11.34
N ALA A 17 12.85 -1.96 -10.89
CA ALA A 17 13.63 -3.19 -10.85
C ALA A 17 13.11 -4.16 -9.77
N ALA A 18 12.77 -3.64 -8.58
CA ALA A 18 12.20 -4.43 -7.49
C ALA A 18 10.88 -5.09 -7.90
N GLN A 19 9.99 -4.34 -8.57
CA GLN A 19 8.72 -4.85 -9.09
C GLN A 19 8.94 -6.08 -9.96
N LYS A 20 9.87 -6.00 -10.94
CA LYS A 20 10.14 -7.12 -11.85
C LYS A 20 10.57 -8.38 -11.08
N GLU A 21 11.49 -8.24 -10.13
CA GLU A 21 11.96 -9.36 -9.32
C GLU A 21 10.84 -9.99 -8.49
N PHE A 22 10.00 -9.17 -7.85
CA PHE A 22 8.89 -9.70 -7.04
C PHE A 22 7.77 -10.30 -7.89
N GLU A 23 7.48 -9.76 -9.07
CA GLU A 23 6.54 -10.39 -10.03
C GLU A 23 7.00 -11.81 -10.37
N GLU A 24 8.29 -11.99 -10.63
CA GLU A 24 8.86 -13.33 -10.89
C GLU A 24 8.84 -14.25 -9.67
N VAL A 25 8.98 -13.71 -8.47
CA VAL A 25 8.79 -14.48 -7.22
C VAL A 25 7.36 -14.98 -7.13
N LEU A 26 6.36 -14.14 -7.40
CA LEU A 26 4.94 -14.53 -7.32
C LEU A 26 4.53 -15.51 -8.42
N LEU A 27 5.19 -15.51 -9.58
CA LEU A 27 4.97 -16.56 -10.59
C LEU A 27 5.33 -17.96 -10.08
N LYS A 28 6.33 -18.06 -9.18
CA LYS A 28 6.79 -19.34 -8.60
C LYS A 28 6.12 -19.66 -7.27
N TYR A 29 5.85 -18.62 -6.49
CA TYR A 29 5.29 -18.71 -5.14
C TYR A 29 4.14 -17.71 -5.01
N PRO A 30 2.95 -18.02 -5.56
CA PRO A 30 1.81 -17.10 -5.59
C PRO A 30 1.36 -16.64 -4.20
N ASP A 31 1.61 -17.44 -3.16
CA ASP A 31 1.23 -17.16 -1.77
C ASP A 31 2.31 -16.41 -0.97
N ASN A 32 3.40 -15.96 -1.61
CA ASN A 32 4.45 -15.21 -0.94
C ASN A 32 3.95 -13.82 -0.52
N ARG A 33 3.35 -13.75 0.68
CA ARG A 33 2.79 -12.53 1.28
C ARG A 33 3.81 -11.39 1.40
N PRO A 34 5.07 -11.62 1.86
CA PRO A 34 6.10 -10.58 1.87
C PRO A 34 6.34 -9.94 0.49
N ALA A 35 6.46 -10.76 -0.56
CA ALA A 35 6.64 -10.25 -1.92
C ALA A 35 5.42 -9.48 -2.42
N LYS A 36 4.19 -9.97 -2.17
CA LYS A 36 2.93 -9.24 -2.48
C LYS A 36 2.92 -7.86 -1.80
N LYS A 37 3.23 -7.80 -0.51
CA LYS A 37 3.26 -6.56 0.29
C LYS A 37 4.25 -5.55 -0.28
N LYS A 38 5.47 -5.97 -0.65
CA LYS A 38 6.44 -5.07 -1.29
C LYS A 38 6.02 -4.65 -2.69
N LEU A 39 5.37 -5.53 -3.45
CA LEU A 39 4.78 -5.20 -4.76
C LEU A 39 3.70 -4.14 -4.68
N VAL A 40 2.84 -4.16 -3.65
CA VAL A 40 1.85 -3.09 -3.42
C VAL A 40 2.55 -1.73 -3.45
N VAL A 41 3.63 -1.58 -2.66
CA VAL A 41 4.42 -0.34 -2.62
C VAL A 41 5.06 -0.06 -3.97
N CYS A 42 5.77 -1.02 -4.58
CA CYS A 42 6.38 -0.83 -5.91
C CYS A 42 5.38 -0.33 -6.95
N TYR A 43 4.20 -0.94 -7.02
CA TYR A 43 3.17 -0.58 -7.98
C TYR A 43 2.61 0.83 -7.77
N THR A 44 2.51 1.31 -6.53
CA THR A 44 2.17 2.73 -6.31
C THR A 44 3.20 3.67 -6.94
N GLN A 45 4.48 3.30 -6.89
CA GLN A 45 5.58 4.13 -7.37
C GLN A 45 5.80 4.02 -8.88
N THR A 46 5.35 2.92 -9.49
CA THR A 46 5.44 2.70 -10.95
C THR A 46 4.13 3.01 -11.69
N ARG A 47 3.17 3.68 -11.04
CA ARG A 47 1.86 4.09 -11.60
C ARG A 47 0.97 2.91 -12.04
N ARG A 48 1.17 1.74 -11.45
CA ARG A 48 0.33 0.54 -11.67
C ARG A 48 -0.68 0.39 -10.53
N LEU A 49 -1.47 1.44 -10.32
CA LEU A 49 -2.34 1.56 -9.14
C LEU A 49 -3.44 0.51 -9.08
N LYS A 50 -3.95 0.06 -10.22
CA LYS A 50 -4.94 -1.01 -10.27
C LYS A 50 -4.40 -2.31 -9.69
N GLU A 51 -3.19 -2.70 -10.08
CA GLU A 51 -2.52 -3.88 -9.56
C GLU A 51 -2.11 -3.71 -8.08
N SER A 52 -1.62 -2.53 -7.71
CA SER A 52 -1.33 -2.19 -6.32
C SER A 52 -2.56 -2.41 -5.44
N PHE A 53 -3.70 -1.85 -5.85
CA PHE A 53 -4.93 -1.92 -5.07
C PHE A 53 -5.50 -3.33 -5.01
N ALA A 54 -5.42 -4.11 -6.08
CA ALA A 54 -5.87 -5.50 -6.07
C ALA A 54 -5.10 -6.35 -5.04
N TYR A 55 -3.77 -6.27 -5.02
CA TYR A 55 -2.95 -6.99 -4.03
C TYR A 55 -3.15 -6.44 -2.62
N PHE A 56 -3.29 -5.13 -2.48
CA PHE A 56 -3.58 -4.49 -1.20
C PHE A 56 -4.90 -5.00 -0.62
N LEU A 57 -5.96 -5.04 -1.43
CA LEU A 57 -7.27 -5.51 -1.03
C LEU A 57 -7.26 -6.98 -0.62
N ASP A 58 -6.55 -7.83 -1.38
CA ASP A 58 -6.32 -9.25 -1.05
C ASP A 58 -5.68 -9.42 0.33
N ILE A 59 -4.63 -8.62 0.61
CA ILE A 59 -3.92 -8.67 1.89
C ILE A 59 -4.82 -8.23 3.03
N ILE A 60 -5.51 -7.07 2.93
CA ILE A 60 -6.27 -6.55 4.07
C ILE A 60 -7.52 -7.38 4.39
N LYS A 61 -8.17 -7.98 3.38
CA LYS A 61 -9.33 -8.87 3.58
C LYS A 61 -8.92 -10.17 4.27
N THR A 62 -7.69 -10.61 4.05
CA THR A 62 -7.16 -11.84 4.65
C THR A 62 -6.56 -11.58 6.03
N ASP A 63 -5.75 -10.53 6.14
CA ASP A 63 -4.94 -10.21 7.30
C ASP A 63 -4.44 -8.76 7.23
N ILE A 64 -5.29 -7.81 7.64
CA ILE A 64 -4.93 -6.38 7.73
C ILE A 64 -3.75 -6.11 8.68
N GLU A 65 -3.57 -6.94 9.72
CA GLU A 65 -2.46 -6.77 10.66
C GLU A 65 -1.10 -6.91 9.97
N PHE A 66 -1.03 -7.69 8.89
CA PHE A 66 0.18 -7.89 8.11
C PHE A 66 0.73 -6.58 7.51
N ILE A 67 -0.13 -5.60 7.25
CA ILE A 67 0.26 -4.25 6.83
C ILE A 67 0.40 -3.32 8.04
N VAL A 68 -0.58 -3.30 8.94
CA VAL A 68 -0.61 -2.31 10.04
C VAL A 68 0.55 -2.52 11.03
N LYS A 69 0.96 -3.77 11.26
CA LYS A 69 2.09 -4.12 12.15
C LYS A 69 3.42 -4.23 11.40
N THR A 70 3.56 -3.54 10.25
CA THR A 70 4.84 -3.45 9.55
C THR A 70 5.91 -2.86 10.46
N ASP A 71 7.01 -3.57 10.62
CA ASP A 71 8.17 -3.03 11.33
C ASP A 71 8.97 -2.21 10.32
N THR A 72 8.87 -0.89 10.41
CA THR A 72 9.49 0.02 9.43
C THR A 72 11.01 -0.08 9.39
N ILE A 73 11.64 -0.52 10.48
CA ILE A 73 13.09 -0.71 10.56
C ILE A 73 13.46 -2.08 10.01
N ARG A 74 12.78 -3.14 10.43
CA ARG A 74 13.12 -4.52 10.00
C ARG A 74 12.72 -4.80 8.55
N ASP A 75 11.63 -4.20 8.09
CA ASP A 75 11.09 -4.44 6.75
C ASP A 75 11.60 -3.41 5.71
N ASP A 76 12.43 -2.43 6.13
CA ASP A 76 12.92 -1.31 5.33
C ASP A 76 11.81 -0.60 4.53
N CYS A 77 10.65 -0.38 5.18
CA CYS A 77 9.48 0.24 4.54
C CYS A 77 9.83 1.70 4.19
N PRO A 78 9.82 2.11 2.90
CA PRO A 78 10.09 3.49 2.50
C PRO A 78 8.91 4.43 2.80
N CYS A 79 7.93 3.97 3.57
CA CYS A 79 6.58 4.47 3.58
C CYS A 79 6.50 5.89 4.17
N ALA A 80 7.27 6.18 5.23
CA ALA A 80 7.43 7.53 5.76
C ALA A 80 8.09 8.50 4.75
N GLU A 81 9.17 8.07 4.10
CA GLU A 81 9.87 8.86 3.06
C GLU A 81 8.95 9.14 1.86
N LEU A 82 8.13 8.16 1.47
CA LEU A 82 7.15 8.31 0.40
C LEU A 82 6.07 9.31 0.76
N ILE A 83 5.55 9.28 1.99
CA ILE A 83 4.56 10.25 2.48
C ILE A 83 5.13 11.67 2.42
N GLU A 84 6.36 11.89 2.90
CA GLU A 84 7.00 13.21 2.85
C GLU A 84 7.14 13.76 1.42
N LYS A 85 7.36 12.87 0.44
CA LYS A 85 7.43 13.24 -0.98
C LYS A 85 6.05 13.48 -1.60
N LEU A 86 5.04 12.72 -1.18
CA LEU A 86 3.69 12.75 -1.73
C LEU A 86 2.85 13.90 -1.16
N GLU A 87 3.09 14.32 0.09
CA GLU A 87 2.39 15.43 0.75
C GLU A 87 3.27 16.71 0.76
N PRO A 88 3.38 17.47 -0.35
CA PRO A 88 4.10 18.73 -0.31
C PRO A 88 3.39 19.74 0.61
N ARG A 89 4.19 20.49 1.38
CA ARG A 89 3.74 21.49 2.37
C ARG A 89 2.98 22.71 1.81
N SER A 90 2.66 22.76 0.51
CA SER A 90 2.00 23.92 -0.13
C SER A 90 0.77 23.55 -0.98
N THR A 91 -0.39 23.89 -0.43
CA THR A 91 -1.74 24.27 -0.96
C THR A 91 -2.23 24.02 -2.41
N ASN A 92 -1.47 23.49 -3.37
CA ASN A 92 -2.04 23.06 -4.66
C ASN A 92 -2.32 21.56 -4.64
N TYR A 93 -3.34 21.18 -3.88
CA TYR A 93 -3.76 19.79 -3.73
C TYR A 93 -4.31 19.24 -5.06
N LEU A 94 -3.59 18.28 -5.65
CA LEU A 94 -4.16 17.41 -6.67
C LEU A 94 -5.03 16.36 -5.96
N ASP A 95 -6.26 16.73 -5.59
CA ASP A 95 -7.25 15.86 -4.92
C ASP A 95 -7.86 14.85 -5.91
N THR A 96 -7.00 14.10 -6.58
CA THR A 96 -7.39 13.08 -7.56
C THR A 96 -7.62 11.74 -6.86
N PHE A 97 -8.38 10.86 -7.52
CA PHE A 97 -8.62 9.51 -7.01
C PHE A 97 -7.30 8.75 -6.81
N ASP A 98 -6.44 8.73 -7.83
CA ASP A 98 -5.13 8.07 -7.80
C ASP A 98 -4.21 8.57 -6.66
N TYR A 99 -4.23 9.88 -6.41
CA TYR A 99 -3.48 10.49 -5.32
C TYR A 99 -3.99 10.02 -3.95
N ASN A 100 -5.30 10.14 -3.72
CA ASN A 100 -5.91 9.70 -2.46
C ASN A 100 -5.77 8.18 -2.27
N LEU A 101 -5.83 7.39 -3.34
CA LEU A 101 -5.63 5.94 -3.29
C LEU A 101 -4.20 5.59 -2.91
N THR A 102 -3.22 6.24 -3.55
CA THR A 102 -1.80 6.05 -3.22
C THR A 102 -1.54 6.38 -1.75
N LEU A 103 -2.02 7.52 -1.27
CA LEU A 103 -1.85 7.93 0.12
C LEU A 103 -2.59 7.01 1.09
N GLY A 104 -3.82 6.61 0.79
CA GLY A 104 -4.57 5.65 1.60
C GLY A 104 -3.81 4.33 1.79
N ILE A 105 -3.24 3.79 0.71
CA ILE A 105 -2.43 2.57 0.74
C ILE A 105 -1.15 2.77 1.56
N ILE A 106 -0.36 3.80 1.25
CA ILE A 106 0.95 4.02 1.90
C ILE A 106 0.78 4.37 3.38
N TRP A 107 -0.22 5.17 3.75
CA TRP A 107 -0.49 5.50 5.14
C TRP A 107 -0.86 4.26 5.96
N LEU A 108 -1.45 3.20 5.41
CA LEU A 108 -1.80 2.02 6.21
C LEU A 108 -0.57 1.34 6.84
N TYR A 109 0.61 1.51 6.23
CA TYR A 109 1.89 1.01 6.77
C TYR A 109 2.43 1.83 7.94
N CYS A 110 1.92 3.05 8.16
CA CYS A 110 2.47 4.03 9.10
C CYS A 110 1.45 4.50 10.14
N ASP A 111 0.26 4.90 9.68
CA ASP A 111 -0.82 5.44 10.50
C ASP A 111 -2.18 5.07 9.88
N ILE A 112 -2.88 4.17 10.56
CA ILE A 112 -4.19 3.68 10.13
C ILE A 112 -5.28 4.78 10.13
N LEU A 113 -5.19 5.79 10.99
CA LEU A 113 -6.16 6.89 11.03
C LEU A 113 -5.99 7.80 9.82
N GLN A 114 -4.75 8.07 9.40
CA GLN A 114 -4.50 8.78 8.14
C GLN A 114 -4.96 7.95 6.94
N SER A 115 -4.69 6.65 6.93
CA SER A 115 -5.21 5.75 5.89
C SER A 115 -6.74 5.82 5.80
N LYS A 116 -7.44 5.75 6.93
CA LYS A 116 -8.90 5.89 7.02
C LYS A 116 -9.38 7.23 6.47
N HIS A 117 -8.69 8.33 6.76
CA HIS A 117 -9.03 9.66 6.25
C HIS A 117 -9.02 9.69 4.71
N TYR A 118 -7.99 9.14 4.08
CA TYR A 118 -7.89 9.06 2.63
C TYR A 118 -8.92 8.11 2.01
N PHE A 119 -9.17 6.93 2.59
CA PHE A 119 -10.22 6.02 2.11
C PHE A 119 -11.63 6.59 2.30
N THR A 120 -11.86 7.38 3.34
CA THR A 120 -13.13 8.11 3.53
C THR A 120 -13.34 9.17 2.44
N LYS A 121 -12.27 9.85 1.99
CA LYS A 121 -12.36 10.74 0.81
C LYS A 121 -12.68 9.96 -0.46
N LEU A 122 -12.00 8.85 -0.71
CA LEU A 122 -12.26 7.99 -1.87
C LEU A 122 -13.71 7.50 -1.90
N LYS A 123 -14.26 7.09 -0.75
CA LYS A 123 -15.67 6.70 -0.62
C LYS A 123 -16.64 7.84 -0.96
N LYS A 124 -16.27 9.10 -0.68
CA LYS A 124 -17.08 10.27 -1.09
C LYS A 124 -16.99 10.53 -2.59
N MET A 125 -15.82 10.28 -3.20
CA MET A 125 -15.61 10.46 -4.64
C MET A 125 -16.32 9.37 -5.46
N GLU A 126 -16.25 8.11 -4.99
CA GLU A 126 -16.91 6.95 -5.62
C GLU A 126 -17.72 6.13 -4.60
N PRO A 127 -18.93 6.59 -4.22
CA PRO A 127 -19.75 5.91 -3.20
C PRO A 127 -20.20 4.49 -3.58
N SER A 128 -20.23 4.19 -4.88
CA SER A 128 -20.64 2.88 -5.40
C SER A 128 -19.49 1.88 -5.52
N ASN A 129 -18.26 2.27 -5.17
CA ASN A 129 -17.10 1.40 -5.29
C ASN A 129 -17.02 0.43 -4.09
N LEU A 130 -17.44 -0.81 -4.33
CA LEU A 130 -17.48 -1.86 -3.31
C LEU A 130 -16.11 -2.23 -2.74
N ASP A 131 -15.03 -2.05 -3.52
CA ASP A 131 -13.68 -2.35 -3.05
C ASP A 131 -13.21 -1.29 -2.06
N ILE A 132 -13.49 -0.01 -2.31
CA ILE A 132 -13.22 1.08 -1.36
C ILE A 132 -14.06 0.92 -0.09
N GLU A 133 -15.33 0.51 -0.24
CA GLU A 133 -16.18 0.20 0.91
C GLU A 133 -15.58 -0.92 1.76
N ALA A 134 -15.14 -2.00 1.12
CA ALA A 134 -14.51 -3.12 1.82
C ALA A 134 -13.26 -2.69 2.59
N VAL A 135 -12.43 -1.82 2.02
CA VAL A 135 -11.26 -1.27 2.74
C VAL A 135 -11.68 -0.50 3.98
N CYS A 136 -12.68 0.37 3.86
CA CYS A 136 -13.19 1.15 5.01
C CYS A 136 -13.67 0.21 6.13
N VAL A 137 -14.43 -0.84 5.76
CA VAL A 137 -14.94 -1.83 6.70
C VAL A 137 -13.81 -2.59 7.40
N GLU A 138 -12.78 -3.04 6.68
CA GLU A 138 -11.64 -3.74 7.29
C GLU A 138 -10.85 -2.84 8.26
N ILE A 139 -10.63 -1.58 7.88
CA ILE A 139 -9.99 -0.59 8.76
C ILE A 139 -10.81 -0.36 10.02
N ASP A 140 -12.12 -0.17 9.90
CA ASP A 140 -13.02 0.04 11.04
C ASP A 140 -13.07 -1.18 11.96
N ASN A 141 -13.16 -2.38 11.39
CA ASN A 141 -13.14 -3.63 12.14
C ASN A 141 -11.83 -3.80 12.91
N TYR A 142 -10.69 -3.43 12.33
CA TYR A 142 -9.41 -3.49 13.03
C TYR A 142 -9.36 -2.46 14.18
N LEU A 143 -9.77 -1.21 13.93
CA LEU A 143 -9.81 -0.16 14.96
C LEU A 143 -10.69 -0.55 16.15
N LEU A 144 -11.84 -1.19 15.91
CA LEU A 144 -12.73 -1.68 16.98
C LEU A 144 -12.13 -2.81 17.83
N LYS A 145 -11.14 -3.55 17.32
CA LYS A 145 -10.48 -4.66 18.06
C LYS A 145 -9.33 -4.19 18.95
N VAL A 146 -8.76 -3.02 18.66
CA VAL A 146 -7.54 -2.51 19.31
C VAL A 146 -7.86 -1.46 20.39
N VAL A 147 -9.09 -0.94 20.42
CA VAL A 147 -9.64 -0.05 21.47
C VAL A 147 -10.34 -0.88 22.54
#